data_AF-A0A1T1BQX1-F1
#
_entry.id   AF-A0A1T1BQX1-F1
#
_cell.length_a   1.000
_cell.length_b   1.000
_cell.length_c   1.000
_cell.angle_alpha   90.00
_cell.angle_beta   90.00
_cell.angle_gamma   90.00
#
_symmetry.space_group_name_H-M   'P 1'
#
loop_
_entity.id
_entity.type
_entity.pdbx_description
1 polymer ?
#
loop_
_entity_poly.entity_id
_entity_poly.type
_entity_poly.pdbx_seq_one_letter_code
_entity_poly.pdbx_strand_id
1 'polypeptide(L)'
;MSEEKFPGPIQISLAVAKEWEKRYEDENLVEDNKNKVRSYLIPRESLETVLQLEAEAVRAYIGINDQNEKTLLFVGAKLDKETGKYIDVYGPPVNQDEAKILGDVVYDGTRPSPPF
;
A
#
# COMPACT_ATOMS: atom_id res chain seq x y z
N MET A 1 -3.43 25.23 -11.98
CA MET A 1 -4.24 24.08 -11.61
C MET A 1 -3.83 23.74 -10.20
N SER A 2 -4.77 23.92 -9.27
CA SER A 2 -4.56 23.91 -7.83
C SER A 2 -3.73 22.70 -7.39
N GLU A 3 -2.76 22.94 -6.51
CA GLU A 3 -2.10 21.93 -5.69
C GLU A 3 -3.15 21.28 -4.77
N GLU A 4 -4.08 20.51 -5.34
CA GLU A 4 -4.97 19.67 -4.55
C GLU A 4 -4.09 18.64 -3.87
N LYS A 5 -3.85 18.89 -2.57
CA LYS A 5 -3.21 17.99 -1.63
C LYS A 5 -3.64 16.56 -1.94
N PHE A 6 -2.65 15.69 -2.11
CA PHE A 6 -2.80 14.23 -2.26
C PHE A 6 -4.02 13.71 -1.47
N PRO A 7 -5.12 13.33 -2.13
CA PRO A 7 -6.41 13.15 -1.46
C PRO A 7 -6.68 11.72 -0.94
N GLY A 8 -5.63 10.91 -0.73
CA GLY A 8 -5.79 9.51 -0.31
C GLY A 8 -5.50 9.30 1.18
N PRO A 9 -6.17 8.34 1.85
CA PRO A 9 -5.80 7.95 3.21
C PRO A 9 -4.38 7.35 3.19
N ILE A 10 -3.50 7.88 4.03
CA ILE A 10 -2.10 7.40 4.19
C ILE A 10 -2.06 5.94 4.68
N GLN A 11 -3.19 5.45 5.24
CA GLN A 11 -3.32 4.20 5.95
C GLN A 11 -4.64 3.50 5.59
N ILE A 12 -4.57 2.20 5.32
CA ILE A 12 -5.72 1.32 5.14
C ILE A 12 -5.63 0.13 6.09
N SER A 13 -6.76 -0.49 6.40
CA SER A 13 -6.75 -1.71 7.22
C SER A 13 -6.18 -2.89 6.44
N LEU A 14 -5.56 -3.85 7.14
CA LEU A 14 -5.09 -5.09 6.52
C LEU A 14 -6.20 -5.87 5.79
N ALA A 15 -7.45 -5.77 6.28
CA ALA A 15 -8.59 -6.40 5.63
C ALA A 15 -8.85 -5.82 4.23
N VAL A 16 -8.80 -4.48 4.11
CA VAL A 16 -8.96 -3.78 2.83
C VAL A 16 -7.77 -4.07 1.91
N ALA A 17 -6.54 -4.05 2.45
CA ALA A 17 -5.33 -4.38 1.69
C ALA A 17 -5.43 -5.78 1.04
N LYS A 18 -5.84 -6.80 1.81
CA LYS A 18 -6.03 -8.17 1.30
C LYS A 18 -7.10 -8.26 0.22
N GLU A 19 -8.16 -7.47 0.32
CA GLU A 19 -9.18 -7.41 -0.73
C GLU A 19 -8.61 -6.83 -2.02
N TRP A 20 -7.83 -5.76 -1.93
CA TRP A 20 -7.20 -5.13 -3.09
C TRP A 20 -6.14 -6.02 -3.74
N GLU A 21 -5.31 -6.69 -2.93
CA GLU A 21 -4.35 -7.69 -3.40
C GLU A 21 -5.07 -8.83 -4.15
N LYS A 22 -6.15 -9.36 -3.57
CA LYS A 22 -6.95 -10.41 -4.22
C LYS A 22 -7.54 -9.93 -5.55
N ARG A 23 -8.05 -8.70 -5.63
CA ARG A 23 -8.55 -8.14 -6.90
C ARG A 23 -7.45 -8.11 -7.96
N TYR A 24 -6.21 -7.80 -7.58
CA TYR A 24 -5.06 -7.85 -8.49
C TYR A 24 -4.69 -9.29 -8.89
N GLU A 25 -4.72 -10.25 -7.95
CA GLU A 25 -4.48 -11.67 -8.25
C GLU A 25 -5.54 -12.27 -9.21
N ASP A 26 -6.81 -11.88 -9.02
CA ASP A 26 -7.93 -12.31 -9.85
C ASP A 26 -7.98 -11.56 -11.20
N GLU A 27 -7.20 -10.49 -11.38
CA GLU A 27 -7.12 -9.71 -12.61
C GLU A 27 -6.42 -10.53 -13.72
N ASN A 28 -7.22 -11.06 -14.65
CA ASN A 28 -6.72 -11.82 -15.81
C ASN A 28 -6.39 -10.93 -17.03
N LEU A 29 -6.15 -9.63 -16.82
CA LEU A 29 -5.86 -8.68 -17.90
C LEU A 29 -4.40 -8.80 -18.35
N VAL A 30 -4.21 -9.04 -19.64
CA VAL A 30 -2.88 -8.95 -20.27
C VAL A 30 -2.52 -7.47 -20.39
N GLU A 31 -1.51 -7.01 -19.65
CA GLU A 31 -0.99 -5.65 -19.80
C GLU A 31 -0.45 -5.44 -21.22
N ASP A 32 -0.96 -4.43 -21.91
CA ASP A 32 -0.40 -3.93 -23.15
C ASP A 32 0.40 -2.64 -22.92
N ASN A 33 1.12 -2.18 -23.94
CA ASN A 33 1.96 -0.99 -23.82
C ASN A 33 1.18 0.31 -23.50
N LYS A 34 -0.15 0.29 -23.68
CA LYS A 34 -1.05 1.43 -23.44
C LYS A 34 -1.56 1.46 -22.00
N ASN A 35 -1.82 0.30 -21.41
CA ASN A 35 -2.39 0.17 -20.06
C ASN A 35 -1.35 -0.25 -19.01
N LYS A 36 -0.10 -0.45 -19.42
CA LYS A 36 1.01 -0.78 -18.52
C LYS A 36 1.33 0.37 -17.57
N VAL A 37 1.21 0.11 -16.27
CA VAL A 37 1.69 1.02 -15.23
C VAL A 37 3.22 1.03 -15.24
N ARG A 38 3.82 2.22 -15.31
CA ARG A 38 5.28 2.39 -15.40
C ARG A 38 5.90 2.91 -14.12
N SER A 39 5.13 3.64 -13.32
CA SER A 39 5.56 4.24 -12.07
C SER A 39 4.37 4.54 -11.17
N TYR A 40 4.65 4.66 -9.87
CA TYR A 40 3.73 5.06 -8.82
C TYR A 40 4.21 6.34 -8.17
N LEU A 41 3.30 7.19 -7.72
CA LEU A 41 3.64 8.49 -7.14
C LEU A 41 3.53 8.46 -5.61
N ILE A 42 4.46 7.79 -4.95
CA ILE A 42 4.39 7.49 -3.52
C ILE A 42 4.48 8.76 -2.63
N PRO A 43 3.55 8.97 -1.69
CA PRO A 43 3.65 10.05 -0.71
C PRO A 43 4.85 9.83 0.20
N ARG A 44 5.62 10.89 0.41
CA ARG A 44 6.77 10.87 1.31
C ARG A 44 6.38 10.41 2.72
N GLU A 45 5.26 10.90 3.24
CA GLU A 45 4.77 10.59 4.59
C GLU A 45 4.44 9.09 4.75
N SER A 46 3.87 8.43 3.72
CA SER A 46 3.62 6.99 3.74
C SER A 46 4.93 6.20 3.89
N LEU A 47 5.96 6.60 3.13
CA LEU A 47 7.27 5.94 3.18
C LEU A 47 7.96 6.19 4.52
N GLU A 48 7.95 7.42 5.03
CA GLU A 48 8.52 7.76 6.34
C GLU A 48 7.86 6.97 7.47
N THR A 49 6.54 6.76 7.42
CA THR A 49 5.84 6.02 8.48
C THR A 49 6.20 4.53 8.47
N VAL A 50 6.32 3.92 7.29
CA VAL A 50 6.82 2.54 7.18
C VAL A 50 8.28 2.40 7.65
N LEU A 51 9.13 3.39 7.37
CA LEU A 51 10.53 3.38 7.80
C LEU A 51 10.70 3.55 9.31
N GLN A 52 9.67 4.02 10.02
CA GLN A 52 9.66 4.08 11.48
C GLN A 52 9.34 2.72 12.14
N LEU A 53 8.88 1.72 11.38
CA LEU A 53 8.63 0.39 11.91
C LEU A 53 9.94 -0.32 12.26
N GLU A 54 9.91 -1.15 13.31
CA GLU A 54 11.04 -2.04 13.65
C GLU A 54 11.13 -3.21 12.66
N ALA A 55 11.52 -2.89 11.43
CA ALA A 55 11.66 -3.81 10.31
C ALA A 55 13.07 -3.73 9.70
N GLU A 56 13.47 -4.80 9.01
CA GLU A 56 14.78 -4.92 8.35
C GLU A 56 14.70 -4.49 6.87
N ALA A 57 13.50 -4.55 6.30
CA ALA A 57 13.20 -4.15 4.93
C ALA A 57 11.78 -3.61 4.81
N VAL A 58 11.46 -3.05 3.65
CA VAL A 58 10.09 -2.68 3.26
C VAL A 58 9.63 -3.64 2.17
N ARG A 59 8.43 -4.20 2.32
CA ARG A 59 7.77 -4.96 1.27
C ARG A 59 6.66 -4.11 0.65
N ALA A 60 6.56 -4.17 -0.67
CA ALA A 60 5.50 -3.54 -1.43
C ALA A 60 4.66 -4.63 -2.10
N TYR A 61 3.36 -4.65 -1.84
CA TYR A 61 2.38 -5.44 -2.56
C TYR A 61 1.71 -4.60 -3.65
N ILE A 62 1.14 -5.26 -4.65
CA ILE A 62 0.32 -4.61 -5.68
C ILE A 62 -1.13 -5.00 -5.41
N GLY A 63 -2.02 -4.01 -5.45
CA GLY A 63 -3.47 -4.23 -5.34
C GLY A 63 -4.25 -3.38 -6.35
N ILE A 64 -5.55 -3.65 -6.46
CA ILE A 64 -6.50 -2.81 -7.20
C ILE A 64 -7.45 -2.16 -6.20
N ASN A 65 -7.38 -0.83 -6.08
CA ASN A 65 -8.16 -0.06 -5.12
C ASN A 65 -9.65 0.03 -5.50
N ASP A 66 -10.45 0.68 -4.66
CA ASP A 66 -11.91 0.85 -4.90
C ASP A 66 -12.24 1.76 -6.09
N GLN A 67 -11.24 2.46 -6.63
CA GLN A 67 -11.33 3.27 -7.86
C GLN A 67 -10.90 2.49 -9.11
N ASN A 68 -10.64 1.18 -8.96
CA ASN A 68 -10.15 0.30 -10.01
C ASN A 68 -8.78 0.72 -10.57
N GLU A 69 -7.94 1.30 -9.72
CA GLU A 69 -6.57 1.69 -10.05
C GLU A 69 -5.57 0.75 -9.37
N LYS A 70 -4.50 0.41 -10.10
CA LYS A 70 -3.36 -0.30 -9.50
C LYS A 70 -2.68 0.61 -8.47
N THR A 71 -2.44 0.07 -7.30
CA THR A 71 -1.77 0.77 -6.20
C THR A 71 -0.68 -0.09 -5.57
N LEU A 72 0.30 0.56 -4.94
CA LEU A 72 1.28 -0.11 -4.08
C LEU A 72 0.83 -0.05 -2.63
N LEU A 73 1.09 -1.13 -1.91
CA LEU A 73 0.77 -1.29 -0.49
C LEU A 73 2.06 -1.58 0.28
N PHE A 74 2.46 -0.70 1.20
CA PHE A 74 3.72 -0.84 1.93
C PHE A 74 3.54 -1.41 3.33
N VAL A 75 4.40 -2.36 3.68
CA VAL A 75 4.54 -2.93 5.02
C VAL A 75 6.02 -3.06 5.39
N GLY A 76 6.33 -3.08 6.68
CA GLY A 76 7.65 -3.51 7.13
C GLY A 76 7.83 -5.01 6.89
N ALA A 77 9.07 -5.46 6.75
CA ALA A 77 9.42 -6.87 6.64
C ALA A 77 10.62 -7.21 7.52
N LYS A 78 10.56 -8.32 8.23
CA LYS A 78 11.63 -8.79 9.13
C LYS A 78 11.91 -10.27 8.92
N LEU A 79 13.16 -10.68 8.97
CA LEU A 79 13.53 -12.08 8.85
C LEU A 79 13.09 -12.86 10.11
N ASP A 80 12.18 -13.80 9.94
CA ASP A 80 11.92 -14.85 10.92
C ASP A 80 13.06 -15.87 10.86
N LYS A 81 13.83 -15.96 11.94
CA LYS A 81 15.02 -16.81 12.04
C LYS A 81 14.69 -18.30 12.15
N GLU A 82 13.48 -18.65 12.58
CA GLU A 82 13.06 -20.05 12.71
C GLU A 82 12.66 -20.63 11.37
N THR A 83 11.90 -19.86 10.58
CA THR A 83 11.42 -20.29 9.26
C THR A 83 12.33 -19.88 8.11
N GLY A 84 13.25 -18.95 8.33
CA GLY A 84 14.13 -18.38 7.31
C GLY A 84 13.42 -17.48 6.29
N LYS A 85 12.18 -17.07 6.58
CA LYS A 85 11.33 -16.27 5.68
C LYS A 85 11.13 -14.86 6.24
N TYR A 86 10.91 -13.89 5.36
CA TYR A 86 10.50 -12.56 5.80
C TYR A 86 9.02 -12.56 6.16
N ILE A 87 8.69 -12.12 7.38
CA ILE A 87 7.33 -11.88 7.84
C ILE A 87 6.99 -10.39 7.76
N ASP A 88 5.71 -10.09 7.59
CA ASP A 88 5.24 -8.72 7.50
C ASP A 88 5.13 -8.10 8.90
N VAL A 89 5.55 -6.84 8.98
CA VAL A 89 5.47 -6.01 10.18
C VAL A 89 4.52 -4.87 9.85
N TYR A 90 3.36 -4.86 10.51
CA TYR A 90 2.34 -3.83 10.33
C TYR A 90 2.54 -2.67 11.30
N GLY A 91 2.10 -1.48 10.90
CA GLY A 91 2.22 -0.30 11.73
C GLY A 91 1.08 -0.12 12.73
N PRO A 92 1.32 0.60 13.84
CA PRO A 92 0.24 1.08 14.69
C PRO A 92 -0.57 2.14 13.93
N PRO A 93 -1.90 2.24 14.15
CA PRO A 93 -2.72 3.27 13.52
C PRO A 93 -2.25 4.66 13.97
N VAL A 94 -1.96 5.56 13.02
CA VAL A 94 -1.57 6.94 13.32
C VAL A 94 -2.78 7.85 13.13
N ASN A 95 -3.26 8.40 14.25
CA ASN A 95 -4.39 9.32 14.45
C ASN A 95 -5.75 8.70 14.81
N GLN A 96 -6.33 9.28 15.87
CA GLN A 96 -7.43 8.79 16.71
C GLN A 96 -8.83 9.28 16.28
N ASP A 97 -9.01 9.83 15.08
CA ASP A 97 -10.26 10.52 14.70
C ASP A 97 -11.05 9.91 13.53
N GLU A 98 -10.84 8.63 13.19
CA GLU A 98 -11.84 7.88 12.44
C GLU A 98 -12.08 6.51 13.08
N ALA A 99 -13.25 6.36 13.69
CA ALA A 99 -13.72 5.22 14.48
C ALA A 99 -13.91 3.89 13.68
N LYS A 100 -13.00 3.53 12.78
CA LYS A 100 -13.13 2.31 11.95
C LYS A 100 -11.86 1.49 11.71
N ILE A 101 -10.69 1.88 12.22
CA ILE A 101 -9.49 1.04 12.07
C ILE A 101 -9.24 0.25 13.36
N LEU A 102 -9.92 -0.89 13.48
CA LEU A 102 -9.63 -1.91 14.49
C LEU A 102 -8.69 -2.96 13.86
N GLY A 103 -7.38 -2.83 14.03
CA GLY A 103 -6.39 -3.85 13.63
C GLY A 103 -5.10 -3.30 12.99
N ASP A 104 -4.28 -4.23 12.51
CA ASP A 104 -3.04 -3.96 11.77
C ASP A 104 -3.27 -3.09 10.52
N VAL A 105 -2.35 -2.16 10.28
CA VAL A 105 -2.46 -1.13 9.23
C VAL A 105 -1.39 -1.32 8.15
N VAL A 106 -1.80 -1.12 6.90
CA VAL A 106 -0.98 -1.10 5.68
C VAL A 106 -0.97 0.32 5.12
N TYR A 107 0.15 0.76 4.56
CA TYR A 107 0.28 2.13 4.05
C TYR A 107 0.00 2.18 2.55
N ASP A 108 -0.96 3.02 2.14
CA ASP A 108 -1.30 3.20 0.73
C ASP A 108 -0.19 4.02 0.06
N GLY A 109 0.43 3.39 -0.92
CA GLY A 109 1.52 3.89 -1.74
C GLY A 109 1.07 4.65 -2.98
N THR A 110 -0.24 4.78 -3.19
CA THR A 110 -0.89 5.59 -4.22
C THR A 110 -0.71 5.14 -5.67
N ARG A 111 -1.45 5.85 -6.52
CA ARG A 111 -1.98 5.54 -7.85
C ARG A 111 -0.93 5.56 -8.97
N PRO A 112 -1.27 5.06 -10.17
CA PRO A 112 -0.42 5.15 -11.37
C PRO A 112 -0.12 6.61 -11.72
N SER A 113 1.06 6.87 -12.30
CA SER A 113 1.46 8.19 -12.80
C SER A 113 1.62 8.20 -14.34
N PRO A 114 1.16 9.24 -15.06
CA PRO A 114 0.45 10.42 -14.57
C PRO A 114 -0.96 10.08 -14.09
N PRO A 115 -1.51 10.84 -13.11
CA PRO A 115 -2.91 10.68 -12.72
C PRO A 115 -3.81 10.94 -13.93
N PHE A 116 -4.86 10.11 -14.10
CA PHE A 116 -5.87 10.30 -15.14
C PHE A 116 -6.74 11.54 -14.89
#